data_AF-A0A0P1E453-F1
#
_entry.id   AF-A0A0P1E453-F1
#
_cell.length_a   1.000
_cell.length_b   1.000
_cell.length_c   1.000
_cell.angle_alpha   90.00
_cell.angle_beta   90.00
_cell.angle_gamma   90.00
#
_symmetry.space_group_name_H-M   'P 1'
#
loop_
_entity.id
_entity.type
_entity.pdbx_description
1 polymer ?
#
loop_
_entity_poly.entity_id
_entity_poly.type
_entity_poly.pdbx_seq_one_letter_code
_entity_poly.pdbx_strand_id
1 'polypeptide(L)'
;MLRGADLCVMQAPRLLGQSNRFYRVHSRRNDRFLAPTKDLINLYPEIDFTEIHFVRHLMTCLQKVRDARIEVVLDELRRNWVRKIGEFLQGLETPVILLRLQVLRGEQGAHHIDFADVDVTDQMIQVVGKSCTDIADVKTHVCGQSDEIEDMLFGTLQQPMAEHMIGPAAHRAIAAALMGPIRNLH
;
A
#
# COMPACT_ATOMS: atom_id res chain seq x y z
N MET A 1 17.61 -13.87 -4.27
CA MET A 1 17.01 -13.22 -3.08
C MET A 1 16.20 -14.20 -2.23
N LEU A 2 15.80 -15.37 -2.73
CA LEU A 2 15.02 -16.38 -2.00
C LEU A 2 15.61 -17.80 -2.13
N ARG A 3 16.94 -17.95 -2.04
CA ARG A 3 17.60 -19.26 -2.26
C ARG A 3 17.11 -20.28 -1.24
N GLY A 4 16.56 -21.39 -1.72
CA GLY A 4 16.08 -22.52 -0.91
C GLY A 4 14.70 -22.32 -0.29
N ALA A 5 13.95 -21.28 -0.67
CA ALA A 5 12.54 -21.16 -0.28
C ALA A 5 11.66 -21.93 -1.28
N ASP A 6 10.75 -22.76 -0.77
CA ASP A 6 9.76 -23.48 -1.59
C ASP A 6 8.62 -22.55 -2.06
N LEU A 7 8.38 -21.46 -1.31
CA LEU A 7 7.29 -20.51 -1.54
C LEU A 7 7.63 -19.13 -0.99
N CYS A 8 7.16 -18.08 -1.67
CA CYS A 8 7.13 -16.72 -1.18
C CYS A 8 5.69 -16.21 -1.02
N VAL A 9 5.32 -15.74 0.17
CA VAL A 9 4.11 -14.92 0.34
C VAL A 9 4.51 -13.47 0.33
N MET A 10 4.09 -12.72 -0.70
CA MET A 10 4.40 -11.31 -0.85
C MET A 10 3.14 -10.48 -0.62
N GLN A 11 3.13 -9.63 0.40
CA GLN A 11 2.08 -8.62 0.54
C GLN A 11 2.23 -7.53 -0.53
N ALA A 12 1.15 -7.23 -1.24
CA ALA A 12 1.09 -6.19 -2.25
C ALA A 12 1.50 -4.82 -1.65
N PRO A 13 2.56 -4.16 -2.15
CA PRO A 13 2.99 -2.86 -1.63
C PRO A 13 2.00 -1.75 -1.94
N ARG A 14 1.98 -0.71 -1.10
CA ARG A 14 1.15 0.48 -1.32
C ARG A 14 1.58 1.27 -2.56
N LEU A 15 0.63 1.93 -3.22
CA LEU A 15 0.83 2.70 -4.45
C LEU A 15 1.79 3.89 -4.28
N LEU A 16 1.71 4.61 -3.15
CA LEU A 16 2.44 5.87 -2.94
C LEU A 16 3.93 5.69 -2.60
N GLY A 17 4.33 4.49 -2.16
CA GLY A 17 5.66 4.21 -1.60
C GLY A 17 6.78 4.01 -2.63
N GLN A 18 6.70 4.65 -3.79
CA GLN A 18 7.63 4.47 -4.90
C GLN A 18 8.15 5.80 -5.44
N SER A 19 9.47 5.88 -5.63
CA SER A 19 10.05 6.91 -6.50
C SER A 19 9.57 6.68 -7.94
N ASN A 20 9.23 7.77 -8.61
CA ASN A 20 8.61 7.80 -9.94
C ASN A 20 9.06 9.06 -10.70
N ARG A 21 8.48 9.30 -11.88
CA ARG A 21 8.81 10.47 -12.72
C ARG A 21 8.64 11.80 -11.99
N PHE A 22 7.72 11.91 -11.03
CA PHE A 22 7.36 13.15 -10.36
C PHE A 22 8.08 13.39 -9.04
N TYR A 23 8.38 12.35 -8.25
CA TYR A 23 9.04 12.53 -6.96
C TYR A 23 9.93 11.36 -6.55
N ARG A 24 10.82 11.63 -5.59
CA ARG A 24 11.68 10.62 -4.94
C ARG A 24 11.27 10.40 -3.49
N VAL A 25 11.29 9.14 -3.06
CA VAL A 25 11.07 8.72 -1.67
C VAL A 25 12.32 8.09 -1.07
N HIS A 26 12.38 8.01 0.25
CA HIS A 26 13.47 7.35 0.96
C HIS A 26 13.42 5.82 0.80
N SER A 27 14.58 5.19 0.54
CA SER A 27 14.67 3.76 0.20
C SER A 27 14.15 2.80 1.27
N ARG A 28 14.29 3.16 2.55
CA ARG A 28 13.80 2.36 3.70
C ARG A 28 12.50 2.86 4.33
N ARG A 29 12.15 4.12 4.06
CA ARG A 29 11.03 4.83 4.70
C ARG A 29 10.27 5.51 3.58
N ASN A 30 9.70 4.68 2.72
CA ASN A 30 9.15 5.11 1.45
C ASN A 30 7.87 5.97 1.58
N ASP A 31 7.40 6.17 2.81
CA ASP A 31 6.46 7.22 3.19
C ASP A 31 7.07 8.63 3.15
N ARG A 32 8.40 8.74 3.31
CA ARG A 32 9.13 10.01 3.34
C ARG A 32 9.42 10.51 1.94
N PHE A 33 8.91 11.69 1.66
CA PHE A 33 9.23 12.46 0.47
C PHE A 33 10.62 13.07 0.63
N LEU A 34 11.49 12.88 -0.38
CA LEU A 34 12.83 13.44 -0.38
C LEU A 34 12.92 14.71 -1.22
N ALA A 35 12.34 14.69 -2.42
CA ALA A 35 12.41 15.82 -3.34
C ALA A 35 11.37 15.68 -4.45
N PRO A 36 10.84 16.82 -4.94
CA PRO A 36 10.15 16.84 -6.23
C PRO A 36 11.19 16.67 -7.35
N THR A 37 10.73 16.18 -8.49
CA THR A 37 11.48 16.28 -9.75
C THR A 37 11.12 17.57 -10.47
N LYS A 38 11.87 17.90 -11.53
CA LYS A 38 11.53 19.03 -12.41
C LYS A 38 10.13 18.90 -13.01
N ASP A 39 9.70 17.68 -13.35
CA ASP A 39 8.39 17.43 -13.94
C ASP A 39 7.26 17.79 -12.97
N LEU A 40 7.42 17.49 -11.68
CA LEU A 40 6.41 17.84 -10.69
C LEU A 40 6.38 19.34 -10.40
N ILE A 41 7.55 19.99 -10.35
CA ILE A 41 7.64 21.46 -10.19
C ILE A 41 6.99 22.15 -11.38
N ASN A 42 7.26 21.70 -12.60
CA ASN A 42 6.66 22.27 -13.80
C ASN A 42 5.15 22.01 -13.89
N LEU A 43 4.70 20.86 -13.37
CA LEU A 43 3.27 20.53 -13.33
C LEU A 43 2.54 21.37 -12.28
N TYR A 44 3.16 21.68 -11.15
CA TYR A 44 2.59 22.47 -10.05
C TYR A 44 3.52 23.59 -9.60
N PRO A 45 3.74 24.62 -10.44
CA PRO A 45 4.63 25.74 -10.11
C PRO A 45 4.14 26.58 -8.92
N GLU A 46 2.86 26.49 -8.57
CA GLU A 46 2.25 27.21 -7.45
C GLU A 46 2.44 26.53 -6.07
N ILE A 47 2.92 25.28 -6.04
CA ILE A 47 3.09 24.53 -4.79
C ILE A 47 4.50 24.74 -4.26
N ASP A 48 4.61 25.16 -3.00
CA ASP A 48 5.86 25.14 -2.26
C ASP A 48 6.15 23.73 -1.73
N PHE A 49 7.16 23.07 -2.30
CA PHE A 49 7.54 21.71 -1.93
C PHE A 49 8.49 21.64 -0.70
N THR A 50 9.00 22.76 -0.17
CA THR A 50 9.94 22.73 0.96
C THR A 50 9.30 22.24 2.25
N GLU A 51 8.00 22.47 2.41
CA GLU A 51 7.20 22.08 3.59
C GLU A 51 6.71 20.63 3.53
N ILE A 52 7.07 19.89 2.48
CA ILE A 52 6.59 18.53 2.24
C ILE A 52 7.64 17.52 2.69
N HIS A 53 7.27 16.70 3.69
CA HIS A 53 8.14 15.63 4.22
C HIS A 53 7.59 14.23 4.03
N PHE A 54 6.28 14.10 3.77
CA PHE A 54 5.60 12.82 3.60
C PHE A 54 4.81 12.80 2.29
N VAL A 55 4.78 11.65 1.63
CA VAL A 55 4.05 11.49 0.36
C VAL A 55 2.54 11.69 0.55
N ARG A 56 1.98 11.35 1.72
CA ARG A 56 0.57 11.64 2.02
C ARG A 56 0.31 13.16 2.00
N HIS A 57 1.19 13.95 2.63
CA HIS A 57 1.07 15.41 2.61
C HIS A 57 1.17 15.95 1.17
N LEU A 58 2.10 15.41 0.37
CA LEU A 58 2.18 15.74 -1.05
C LEU A 58 0.84 15.51 -1.77
N MET A 59 0.26 14.31 -1.66
CA MET A 59 -1.00 13.97 -2.33
C MET A 59 -2.13 14.91 -1.89
N THR A 60 -2.23 15.23 -0.60
CA THR A 60 -3.21 16.21 -0.10
C THR A 60 -3.01 17.58 -0.72
N CYS A 61 -1.77 18.06 -0.85
CA CYS A 61 -1.48 19.35 -1.50
C CYS A 61 -1.87 19.34 -2.98
N LEU A 62 -1.52 18.29 -3.74
CA LEU A 62 -1.89 18.18 -5.16
C LEU A 62 -3.41 18.20 -5.35
N GLN A 63 -4.16 17.54 -4.46
CA GLN A 63 -5.62 17.48 -4.55
C GLN A 63 -6.33 18.78 -4.17
N LYS A 64 -5.74 19.56 -3.27
CA LYS A 64 -6.28 20.89 -2.91
C LYS A 64 -6.32 21.86 -4.09
N VAL A 65 -5.51 21.63 -5.12
CA VAL A 65 -5.54 22.40 -6.37
C VAL A 65 -6.84 22.15 -7.16
N ARG A 66 -7.49 20.99 -6.98
CA ARG A 66 -8.80 20.62 -7.56
C ARG A 66 -8.86 20.71 -9.09
N ASP A 67 -7.86 20.16 -9.77
CA ASP A 67 -7.85 20.07 -11.23
C ASP A 67 -7.39 18.70 -11.75
N ALA A 68 -7.44 18.53 -13.08
CA ALA A 68 -7.10 17.27 -13.74
C ALA A 68 -5.60 16.94 -13.76
N ARG A 69 -4.70 17.85 -13.31
CA ARG A 69 -3.26 17.57 -13.32
C ARG A 69 -2.91 16.40 -12.41
N ILE A 70 -3.72 16.16 -11.37
CA ILE A 70 -3.45 15.06 -10.45
C ILE A 70 -3.60 13.70 -11.13
N GLU A 71 -4.52 13.56 -12.09
CA GLU A 71 -4.68 12.31 -12.82
C GLU A 71 -3.40 11.92 -13.58
N VAL A 72 -2.65 12.90 -14.06
CA VAL A 72 -1.33 12.65 -14.69
C VAL A 72 -0.35 12.02 -13.70
N VAL A 73 -0.39 12.44 -12.43
CA VAL A 73 0.43 11.88 -11.35
C VAL A 73 -0.07 10.49 -10.94
N LEU A 74 -1.38 10.31 -10.80
CA LEU A 74 -1.98 9.03 -10.43
C LEU A 74 -1.74 7.95 -11.49
N ASP A 75 -1.88 8.28 -12.76
CA ASP A 75 -1.62 7.36 -13.86
C ASP A 75 -0.15 6.93 -13.93
N GLU A 76 0.77 7.86 -13.67
CA GLU A 76 2.17 7.52 -13.55
C GLU A 76 2.43 6.59 -12.37
N LEU A 77 1.83 6.83 -11.21
CA LEU A 77 1.95 5.95 -10.04
C LEU A 77 1.43 4.55 -10.35
N ARG A 78 0.25 4.43 -10.96
CA ARG A 78 -0.38 3.15 -11.33
C ARG A 78 0.52 2.37 -12.30
N ARG A 79 0.99 3.02 -13.37
CA ARG A 79 1.87 2.39 -14.38
C ARG A 79 3.21 1.98 -13.79
N ASN A 80 3.85 2.86 -13.01
CA ASN A 80 5.14 2.59 -12.39
C ASN A 80 5.03 1.45 -11.37
N TRP A 81 3.91 1.37 -10.63
CA TRP A 81 3.66 0.27 -9.70
C TRP A 81 3.57 -1.07 -10.43
N VAL A 82 2.70 -1.16 -11.44
CA VAL A 82 2.49 -2.40 -12.21
C VAL A 82 3.80 -2.86 -12.82
N ARG A 83 4.56 -1.94 -13.43
CA ARG A 83 5.86 -2.24 -14.02
C ARG A 83 6.85 -2.76 -12.98
N LYS A 84 7.09 -2.03 -11.88
CA LYS A 84 8.11 -2.40 -10.89
C LYS A 84 7.78 -3.68 -10.14
N ILE A 85 6.51 -3.87 -9.77
CA ILE A 85 6.08 -5.10 -9.09
C ILE A 85 6.10 -6.28 -10.07
N GLY A 86 5.66 -6.09 -11.32
CA GLY A 86 5.77 -7.11 -12.36
C GLY A 86 7.22 -7.53 -12.64
N GLU A 87 8.13 -6.57 -12.84
CA GLU A 87 9.57 -6.81 -13.01
C GLU A 87 10.17 -7.56 -11.80
N PHE A 88 9.79 -7.15 -10.58
CA PHE A 88 10.25 -7.82 -9.36
C PHE A 88 9.79 -9.28 -9.31
N LEU A 89 8.50 -9.55 -9.55
CA LEU A 89 7.92 -10.88 -9.51
C LEU A 89 8.52 -11.80 -10.58
N GLN A 90 8.70 -11.31 -11.81
CA GLN A 90 9.31 -12.08 -12.90
C GLN A 90 10.78 -12.47 -12.63
N GLY A 91 11.47 -11.73 -11.77
CA GLY A 91 12.84 -12.05 -11.35
C GLY A 91 12.95 -13.08 -10.23
N LEU A 92 11.83 -13.59 -9.71
CA LEU A 92 11.81 -14.59 -8.65
C LEU A 92 11.73 -16.00 -9.24
N GLU A 93 12.65 -16.86 -8.83
CA GLU A 93 12.67 -18.29 -9.21
C GLU A 93 11.73 -19.14 -8.33
N THR A 94 11.24 -18.57 -7.22
CA THR A 94 10.37 -19.24 -6.26
C THR A 94 8.90 -18.92 -6.56
N PRO A 95 7.97 -19.91 -6.46
CA PRO A 95 6.53 -19.66 -6.53
C PRO A 95 6.09 -18.53 -5.58
N VAL A 96 5.20 -17.66 -6.06
CA VAL A 96 4.74 -16.49 -5.27
C VAL A 96 3.23 -16.52 -5.10
N ILE A 97 2.76 -16.36 -3.87
CA ILE A 97 1.38 -15.97 -3.57
C ILE A 97 1.36 -14.48 -3.26
N LEU A 98 0.59 -13.72 -4.03
CA LEU A 98 0.39 -12.29 -3.78
C LEU A 98 -0.73 -12.10 -2.76
N LEU A 99 -0.41 -11.59 -1.58
CA LEU A 99 -1.39 -11.22 -0.56
C LEU A 99 -1.83 -9.76 -0.78
N ARG A 100 -3.09 -9.54 -1.17
CA ARG A 100 -3.71 -8.23 -1.16
C ARG A 100 -4.48 -8.05 0.14
N LEU A 101 -3.87 -7.35 1.08
CA LEU A 101 -4.49 -7.02 2.36
C LEU A 101 -5.08 -5.60 2.34
N GLN A 102 -6.40 -5.50 2.42
CA GLN A 102 -7.13 -4.24 2.57
C GLN A 102 -7.54 -4.07 4.04
N VAL A 103 -6.94 -3.09 4.72
CA VAL A 103 -7.26 -2.75 6.11
C VAL A 103 -8.14 -1.51 6.11
N LEU A 104 -9.44 -1.72 6.29
CA LEU A 104 -10.44 -0.69 6.36
C LEU A 104 -10.34 0.07 7.69
N ARG A 105 -10.40 1.39 7.57
CA ARG A 105 -10.56 2.32 8.68
C ARG A 105 -11.88 3.03 8.39
N GLY A 106 -12.94 2.66 9.11
CA GLY A 106 -14.22 3.36 9.09
C GLY A 106 -14.05 4.86 9.34
N GLU A 107 -15.03 5.62 8.88
CA GLU A 107 -15.02 7.08 8.84
C GLU A 107 -14.70 7.68 10.21
N GLN A 108 -13.45 8.12 10.41
CA GLN A 108 -13.12 8.94 11.56
C GLN A 108 -13.64 10.36 11.29
N GLY A 109 -14.87 10.61 11.75
CA GLY A 109 -15.55 11.88 11.97
C GLY A 109 -15.23 13.04 11.01
N ALA A 110 -16.16 13.34 10.09
CA ALA A 110 -16.54 14.64 9.47
C ALA A 110 -15.51 15.73 9.07
N HIS A 111 -14.21 15.60 9.39
CA HIS A 111 -13.16 16.61 9.18
C HIS A 111 -11.87 16.05 8.58
N HIS A 112 -11.72 14.73 8.45
CA HIS A 112 -10.67 14.14 7.63
C HIS A 112 -11.24 13.86 6.24
N ILE A 113 -11.18 14.86 5.36
CA ILE A 113 -11.26 14.56 3.93
C ILE A 113 -9.97 13.79 3.64
N ASP A 114 -10.02 12.46 3.62
CA ASP A 114 -8.90 11.62 3.23
C ASP A 114 -8.74 11.75 1.72
N PHE A 115 -8.21 12.90 1.34
CA PHE A 115 -7.92 13.28 -0.02
C PHE A 115 -7.11 12.12 -0.69
N ALA A 116 -6.23 11.42 0.02
CA ALA A 116 -5.39 10.39 -0.59
C ALA A 116 -5.90 8.94 -0.43
N ASP A 117 -7.14 8.62 -0.84
CA ASP A 117 -7.56 7.22 -1.06
C ASP A 117 -7.04 6.70 -2.43
N VAL A 118 -5.72 6.79 -2.59
CA VAL A 118 -4.99 6.40 -3.81
C VAL A 118 -4.47 4.99 -3.61
N ASP A 119 -5.32 4.02 -3.98
CA ASP A 119 -5.08 2.61 -3.73
C ASP A 119 -4.74 1.79 -4.98
N VAL A 120 -4.20 0.60 -4.74
CA VAL A 120 -3.93 -0.40 -5.78
C VAL A 120 -5.26 -1.01 -6.23
N THR A 121 -5.58 -0.83 -7.51
CA THR A 121 -6.85 -1.28 -8.10
C THR A 121 -6.87 -2.77 -8.39
N ASP A 122 -8.07 -3.33 -8.56
CA ASP A 122 -8.27 -4.74 -8.95
C ASP A 122 -7.55 -5.06 -10.27
N GLN A 123 -7.64 -4.14 -11.24
CA GLN A 123 -6.98 -4.29 -12.53
C GLN A 123 -5.46 -4.38 -12.39
N MET A 124 -4.86 -3.58 -11.50
CA MET A 124 -3.42 -3.63 -11.25
C MET A 124 -3.01 -4.96 -10.63
N ILE A 125 -3.77 -5.45 -9.64
CA ILE A 125 -3.56 -6.75 -9.01
C ILE A 125 -3.67 -7.89 -10.03
N GLN A 126 -4.70 -7.88 -10.87
CA GLN A 126 -4.88 -8.87 -11.93
C GLN A 126 -3.73 -8.89 -12.93
N VAL A 127 -3.17 -7.72 -13.29
CA VAL A 127 -2.04 -7.65 -14.21
C VAL A 127 -0.78 -8.27 -13.59
N VAL A 128 -0.43 -7.91 -12.35
CA VAL A 128 0.79 -8.44 -11.71
C VAL A 128 0.61 -9.89 -11.25
N GLY A 129 -0.61 -10.29 -10.89
CA GLY A 129 -0.94 -11.64 -10.45
C GLY A 129 -0.74 -12.71 -11.52
N LYS A 130 -0.65 -12.35 -12.81
CA LYS A 130 -0.26 -13.27 -13.90
C LYS A 130 1.15 -13.86 -13.73
N SER A 131 2.01 -13.18 -12.96
CA SER A 131 3.36 -13.65 -12.63
C SER A 131 3.40 -14.39 -11.29
N CYS A 132 2.26 -14.59 -10.64
CA CYS A 132 2.13 -15.28 -9.36
C CYS A 132 1.47 -16.64 -9.55
N THR A 133 1.70 -17.55 -8.61
CA THR A 133 0.98 -18.83 -8.54
C THR A 133 -0.47 -18.62 -8.14
N ASP A 134 -0.71 -17.71 -7.18
CA ASP A 134 -2.05 -17.41 -6.69
C ASP A 134 -2.14 -15.99 -6.09
N ILE A 135 -3.37 -15.53 -5.85
CA ILE A 135 -3.67 -14.26 -5.20
C ILE A 135 -4.56 -14.54 -3.99
N ALA A 136 -4.12 -14.12 -2.81
CA ALA A 136 -4.93 -14.13 -1.60
C ALA A 136 -5.47 -12.72 -1.33
N ASP A 137 -6.76 -12.51 -1.58
CA ASP A 137 -7.46 -11.27 -1.26
C ASP A 137 -8.06 -11.33 0.14
N VAL A 138 -7.67 -10.39 1.02
CA VAL A 138 -8.17 -10.32 2.40
C VAL A 138 -8.59 -8.90 2.71
N LYS A 139 -9.83 -8.76 3.18
CA LYS A 139 -10.38 -7.49 3.67
C LYS A 139 -10.63 -7.60 5.16
N THR A 140 -10.14 -6.65 5.93
CA THR A 140 -10.29 -6.60 7.40
C THR A 140 -10.49 -5.16 7.87
N HIS A 141 -10.86 -4.99 9.13
CA HIS A 141 -10.90 -3.69 9.80
C HIS A 141 -9.74 -3.55 10.78
N VAL A 142 -9.51 -2.32 11.23
CA VAL A 142 -8.63 -2.07 12.38
C VAL A 142 -9.34 -2.42 13.70
N CYS A 143 -8.55 -2.72 14.72
CA CYS A 143 -9.06 -3.20 16.00
C CYS A 143 -10.04 -2.24 16.67
N GLY A 144 -9.84 -0.93 16.56
CA GLY A 144 -10.74 0.06 17.14
C GLY A 144 -12.14 0.11 16.51
N GLN A 145 -12.36 -0.64 15.42
CA GLN A 145 -13.64 -0.75 14.70
C GLN A 145 -14.07 -2.21 14.51
N SER A 146 -13.52 -3.08 15.34
CA SER A 146 -13.85 -4.49 15.44
C SER A 146 -13.94 -4.84 16.91
N ASP A 147 -14.52 -5.99 17.24
CA ASP A 147 -14.52 -6.49 18.62
C ASP A 147 -13.18 -7.18 19.00
N GLU A 148 -12.10 -6.96 18.22
CA GLU A 148 -10.83 -7.67 18.36
C GLU A 148 -9.84 -7.01 19.34
N ILE A 149 -10.12 -5.79 19.81
CA ILE A 149 -9.18 -5.08 20.68
C ILE A 149 -9.03 -5.75 22.06
N GLU A 150 -10.09 -6.37 22.55
CA GLU A 150 -10.09 -7.10 23.82
C GLU A 150 -9.21 -8.36 23.77
N ASP A 151 -9.03 -8.92 22.56
CA ASP A 151 -8.17 -10.07 22.31
C ASP A 151 -6.69 -9.68 22.08
N MET A 152 -6.36 -8.39 22.09
CA MET A 152 -4.99 -7.92 21.89
C MET A 152 -4.20 -7.80 23.18
N LEU A 153 -2.91 -8.13 23.10
CA LEU A 153 -1.93 -7.86 24.15
C LEU A 153 -1.20 -6.55 23.85
N PHE A 154 -1.40 -5.52 24.66
CA PHE A 154 -0.71 -4.23 24.56
C PHE A 154 -0.48 -3.59 25.93
N GLY A 155 0.52 -2.73 26.04
CA GLY A 155 0.85 -2.01 27.27
C GLY A 155 -0.15 -0.90 27.60
N THR A 156 -0.16 -0.45 28.85
CA THR A 156 -1.18 0.48 29.40
C THR A 156 -1.44 1.75 28.57
N LEU A 157 -0.43 2.28 27.88
CA LEU A 157 -0.54 3.51 27.08
C LEU A 157 -0.61 3.25 25.57
N GLN A 158 -0.70 1.99 25.15
CA GLN A 158 -0.62 1.60 23.74
C GLN A 158 -1.98 1.41 23.09
N GLN A 159 -3.09 1.52 23.84
CA GLN A 159 -4.44 1.34 23.30
C GLN A 159 -4.71 2.17 22.03
N PRO A 160 -4.38 3.48 21.97
CA PRO A 160 -4.63 4.26 20.77
C PRO A 160 -3.86 3.74 19.55
N MET A 161 -2.67 3.18 19.75
CA MET A 161 -1.92 2.54 18.65
C MET A 161 -2.54 1.18 18.27
N ALA A 162 -2.95 0.39 19.27
CA ALA A 162 -3.58 -0.91 19.06
C ALA A 162 -4.88 -0.80 18.26
N GLU A 163 -5.69 0.23 18.52
CA GLU A 163 -6.90 0.56 17.76
C GLU A 163 -6.65 0.76 16.26
N HIS A 164 -5.42 1.11 15.86
CA HIS A 164 -5.03 1.35 14.46
C HIS A 164 -4.36 0.15 13.79
N MET A 165 -4.20 -0.98 14.50
CA MET A 165 -3.62 -2.23 14.00
C MET A 165 -4.70 -3.23 13.58
N ILE A 166 -4.31 -4.32 12.94
CA ILE A 166 -5.18 -5.48 12.71
C ILE A 166 -5.11 -6.43 13.90
N GLY A 167 -6.21 -7.14 14.18
CA GLY A 167 -6.35 -7.98 15.35
C GLY A 167 -6.12 -9.47 15.09
N PRO A 168 -6.23 -10.32 16.13
CA PRO A 168 -6.06 -11.76 15.99
C PRO A 168 -7.01 -12.42 15.00
N ALA A 169 -8.26 -11.96 14.85
CA ALA A 169 -9.20 -12.50 13.88
C ALA A 169 -8.80 -12.11 12.45
N ALA A 170 -8.32 -10.88 12.23
CA ALA A 170 -7.73 -10.48 10.97
C ALA A 170 -6.54 -11.36 10.58
N HIS A 171 -5.65 -11.67 11.53
CA HIS A 171 -4.55 -12.61 11.31
C HIS A 171 -5.03 -14.02 10.96
N ARG A 172 -6.09 -14.52 11.63
CA ARG A 172 -6.71 -15.80 11.29
C ARG A 172 -7.31 -15.80 9.88
N ALA A 173 -7.94 -14.71 9.46
CA ALA A 173 -8.48 -14.56 8.11
C ALA A 173 -7.36 -14.59 7.05
N ILE A 174 -6.23 -13.92 7.30
CA ILE A 174 -5.04 -13.99 6.42
C ILE A 174 -4.53 -15.43 6.33
N ALA A 175 -4.38 -16.12 7.48
CA ALA A 175 -3.93 -17.50 7.49
C ALA A 175 -4.88 -18.42 6.69
N ALA A 176 -6.20 -18.29 6.89
CA ALA A 176 -7.20 -19.07 6.19
C ALA A 176 -7.15 -18.86 4.67
N ALA A 177 -7.00 -17.61 4.22
CA ALA A 177 -6.88 -17.28 2.80
C ALA A 177 -5.61 -17.85 2.16
N LEU A 178 -4.52 -17.98 2.93
CA LEU A 178 -3.26 -18.53 2.44
C LEU A 178 -3.21 -20.07 2.46
N MET A 179 -4.00 -20.74 3.32
CA MET A 179 -3.93 -22.21 3.47
C MET A 179 -4.19 -22.98 2.18
N GLY A 180 -5.22 -22.60 1.41
CA GLY A 180 -5.57 -23.26 0.15
C GLY A 180 -4.44 -23.14 -0.89
N PRO A 181 -4.03 -21.91 -1.24
CA PRO A 181 -2.91 -21.67 -2.15
C PRO A 181 -1.61 -22.38 -1.74
N ILE A 182 -1.29 -22.40 -0.44
CA ILE A 182 -0.09 -23.08 0.07
C ILE A 182 -0.18 -24.60 -0.13
N ARG A 183 -1.34 -25.21 0.14
CA ARG A 183 -1.52 -26.66 0.00
C ARG A 183 -1.50 -27.13 -1.45
N ASN A 184 -1.93 -26.29 -2.40
CA ASN A 184 -1.98 -26.63 -3.82
C ASN A 184 -0.60 -26.62 -4.52
N LEU A 185 0.46 -26.18 -3.85
CA LEU A 185 1.83 -26.20 -4.36
C LEU A 185 2.51 -27.57 -4.24
N HIS A 186 1.93 -28.51 -3.49
CA HIS A 186 2.44 -29.84 -3.23
C HIS A 186 1.54 -30.93 -3.82
#